data_AF-A0A6J4FTG2-F1
#
_entry.id   AF-A0A6J4FTG2-F1
#
_cell.length_a   1.000
_cell.length_b   1.000
_cell.length_c   1.000
_cell.angle_alpha   90.00
_cell.angle_beta   90.00
_cell.angle_gamma   90.00
#
_symmetry.space_group_name_H-M   'P 1'
#
loop_
_entity.id
_entity.type
_entity.pdbx_description
1 polymer ?
#
loop_
_entity_poly.entity_id
_entity_poly.type
_entity_poly.pdbx_seq_one_letter_code
_entity_poly.pdbx_strand_id
1 'polypeptide(L)'
;MSAPSCSGSRACHAISATVIDVVQALIRDRAVDGKVEVADLERMLSLVRRGTMSMDTAFLAQEERCRKDHSRPKGNVGARSNPFQRLMVRPFEHLLFGDPPPFPRPLLANYFTFIEQALEPERDAWEKVCRAVIQALLVVHGNNLTWDHFYSDSRALKTLGTALTRIARLLGTHDGARHWQEIMGRPLVDHPQATLEQIALVRQALLETQRGLNVA
;
A
#
# COMPACT_ATOMS: atom_id res chain seq x y z
N MET A 1 20.27 -4.23 23.92
CA MET A 1 20.58 -4.47 22.49
C MET A 1 19.27 -4.74 21.79
N SER A 2 18.80 -3.77 21.00
CA SER A 2 17.45 -3.75 20.43
C SER A 2 17.39 -4.63 19.18
N ALA A 3 16.40 -5.52 19.13
CA ALA A 3 16.13 -6.37 17.97
C ALA A 3 15.62 -5.53 16.78
N PRO A 4 15.99 -5.87 15.53
CA PRO A 4 15.54 -5.12 14.36
C PRO A 4 14.05 -5.36 14.09
N SER A 5 13.33 -4.30 13.76
CA SER A 5 11.93 -4.31 13.34
C SER A 5 11.79 -4.93 11.95
N CYS A 6 11.27 -6.15 11.88
CA CYS A 6 10.92 -6.80 10.61
C CYS A 6 9.66 -6.16 10.01
N SER A 7 9.82 -5.25 9.05
CA SER A 7 8.73 -4.64 8.27
C SER A 7 8.68 -5.21 6.85
N GLY A 8 7.73 -6.11 6.60
CA GLY A 8 7.37 -6.60 5.27
C GLY A 8 6.50 -7.85 5.36
N SER A 9 5.22 -7.78 4.95
CA SER A 9 4.25 -8.90 4.98
C SER A 9 4.01 -9.55 6.36
N ARG A 10 3.58 -8.77 7.36
CA ARG A 10 3.17 -9.32 8.68
C ARG A 10 2.00 -10.32 8.61
N ALA A 11 1.22 -10.32 7.53
CA ALA A 11 0.09 -11.23 7.39
C ALA A 11 0.55 -12.69 7.35
N CYS A 12 1.49 -13.06 6.47
CA CYS A 12 1.93 -14.46 6.34
C CYS A 12 2.75 -14.95 7.55
N HIS A 13 3.36 -14.04 8.32
CA HIS A 13 4.07 -14.36 9.57
C HIS A 13 3.15 -14.47 10.80
N ALA A 14 1.87 -14.13 10.70
CA ALA A 14 0.93 -14.18 11.81
C ALA A 14 0.78 -15.60 12.40
N ILE A 15 0.90 -16.64 11.57
CA ILE A 15 0.83 -18.03 12.04
C ILE A 15 2.04 -18.39 12.92
N SER A 16 3.22 -17.87 12.60
CA SER A 16 4.41 -18.04 13.44
C SER A 16 4.22 -17.38 14.80
N ALA A 17 3.56 -16.22 14.85
CA ALA A 17 3.20 -15.57 16.13
C ALA A 17 2.22 -16.43 16.94
N THR A 18 1.15 -16.94 16.33
CA THR A 18 0.19 -17.83 17.01
C THR A 18 0.87 -19.09 17.56
N VAL A 19 1.75 -19.73 16.80
CA VAL A 19 2.49 -20.92 17.25
C VAL A 19 3.43 -20.57 18.41
N ILE A 20 4.12 -19.44 18.33
CA ILE A 20 5.00 -18.95 19.41
C ILE A 20 4.19 -18.65 20.66
N ASP A 21 3.03 -18.02 20.55
CA ASP A 21 2.14 -17.70 21.69
C ASP A 21 1.65 -18.98 22.39
N VAL A 22 1.29 -20.02 21.62
CA VAL A 22 0.88 -21.32 22.17
C VAL A 22 2.04 -21.99 22.91
N VAL A 23 3.24 -22.03 22.31
CA VAL A 23 4.43 -22.58 22.96
C VAL A 23 4.78 -21.79 24.21
N GLN A 24 4.67 -20.47 24.17
CA GLN A 24 4.94 -19.61 25.32
C GLN A 24 3.93 -19.83 26.45
N ALA A 25 2.65 -20.07 26.14
CA ALA A 25 1.64 -20.43 27.12
C ALA A 25 1.94 -21.78 27.79
N LEU A 26 2.32 -22.80 27.01
CA LEU A 26 2.70 -24.12 27.54
C LEU A 26 3.96 -24.07 28.41
N ILE A 27 4.94 -23.26 28.02
CA ILE A 27 6.16 -23.02 28.82
C ILE A 27 5.80 -22.39 30.16
N ARG A 28 4.90 -21.39 30.18
CA ARG A 28 4.47 -20.74 31.42
C ARG A 28 3.69 -21.67 32.33
N ASP A 29 2.82 -22.50 31.77
CA ASP A 29 1.99 -23.45 32.53
C ASP A 29 2.83 -24.55 33.20
N ARG A 30 3.94 -24.94 32.55
CA ARG A 30 4.83 -26.00 33.06
C ARG A 30 6.03 -25.49 33.85
N ALA A 31 6.27 -24.18 33.87
CA ALA A 31 7.41 -23.61 34.57
C ALA A 31 7.28 -23.77 36.08
N VAL A 32 8.32 -24.33 36.71
CA VAL A 32 8.48 -24.37 38.17
C VAL A 32 9.67 -23.49 38.49
N ASP A 33 9.47 -22.47 39.34
CA ASP A 33 10.46 -21.44 39.67
C ASP A 33 11.11 -20.77 38.45
N GLY A 34 10.31 -20.56 37.39
CA GLY A 34 10.77 -19.95 36.14
C GLY A 34 11.67 -20.86 35.28
N LYS A 35 11.76 -22.16 35.61
CA LYS A 35 12.53 -23.15 34.86
C LYS A 35 11.60 -24.19 34.24
N VAL A 36 11.99 -24.68 33.06
CA VAL A 36 11.32 -25.80 32.37
C VAL A 36 12.39 -26.81 31.98
N GLU A 37 12.13 -28.09 32.21
CA GLU A 37 13.04 -29.14 31.79
C GLU A 37 13.09 -29.26 30.27
N VAL A 38 14.28 -29.54 29.73
CA VAL A 38 14.47 -29.73 28.28
C VAL A 38 13.56 -30.84 27.75
N ALA A 39 13.37 -31.92 28.52
CA ALA A 39 12.50 -33.03 28.16
C ALA A 39 11.01 -32.64 28.08
N ASP A 40 10.57 -31.65 28.86
CA ASP A 40 9.20 -31.10 28.77
C ASP A 40 9.07 -30.19 27.53
N LEU A 41 10.07 -29.35 27.25
CA LEU A 41 10.13 -28.52 26.05
C LEU A 41 10.10 -29.36 24.77
N GLU A 42 10.88 -30.45 24.70
CA GLU A 42 10.89 -31.36 23.55
C GLU A 42 9.53 -32.04 23.33
N ARG A 43 8.85 -32.44 24.42
CA ARG A 43 7.49 -32.99 24.36
C ARG A 43 6.48 -31.96 23.85
N MET A 44 6.53 -30.73 24.35
CA MET A 44 5.66 -29.64 23.87
C MET A 44 5.88 -29.35 22.39
N LEU A 45 7.14 -29.21 21.95
CA LEU A 45 7.47 -28.98 20.55
C LEU A 45 7.02 -30.14 19.65
N SER A 46 7.12 -31.39 20.12
CA SER A 46 6.62 -32.57 19.40
C SER A 46 5.10 -32.54 19.21
N LEU A 47 4.34 -32.11 20.23
CA LEU A 47 2.89 -31.95 20.15
C LEU A 47 2.48 -30.84 19.17
N VAL A 48 3.16 -29.69 19.23
CA VAL A 48 2.92 -28.57 18.30
C VAL A 48 3.29 -28.96 16.86
N ARG A 49 4.38 -29.71 16.64
CA ARG A 49 4.81 -30.19 15.32
C ARG A 49 3.86 -31.21 14.70
N ARG A 50 3.22 -32.06 15.51
CA ARG A 50 2.27 -33.06 15.00
C ARG A 50 0.96 -32.44 14.52
N GLY A 51 0.71 -31.18 14.88
CA GLY A 51 -0.54 -30.49 14.58
C GLY A 51 -1.67 -31.01 15.47
N THR A 52 -2.54 -30.09 15.87
CA THR A 52 -3.88 -30.45 16.34
C THR A 52 -4.86 -30.08 15.23
N MET A 53 -6.03 -30.73 15.17
CA MET A 53 -7.09 -30.38 14.21
C MET A 53 -7.39 -28.87 14.17
N SER A 54 -7.27 -28.19 15.32
CA SER A 54 -7.44 -26.74 15.42
C SER A 54 -6.29 -25.93 14.81
N MET A 55 -5.04 -26.40 14.96
CA MET A 55 -3.87 -25.78 14.34
C MET A 55 -3.85 -26.00 12.83
N ASP A 56 -4.24 -27.18 12.35
CA ASP A 56 -4.33 -27.47 10.92
C ASP A 56 -5.36 -26.57 10.25
N THR A 57 -6.51 -26.36 10.89
CA THR A 57 -7.55 -25.43 10.40
C THR A 57 -7.03 -23.99 10.34
N ALA A 58 -6.32 -23.53 11.37
CA ALA A 58 -5.72 -22.19 11.39
C ALA A 58 -4.60 -22.05 10.35
N PHE A 59 -3.80 -23.09 10.15
CA PHE A 59 -2.74 -23.13 9.14
C PHE A 59 -3.32 -23.05 7.73
N LEU A 60 -4.31 -23.88 7.41
CA LEU A 60 -4.99 -23.87 6.10
C LEU A 60 -5.69 -22.54 5.82
N ALA A 61 -6.35 -21.94 6.80
CA ALA A 61 -7.00 -20.64 6.64
C ALA A 61 -5.98 -19.52 6.37
N GLN A 62 -4.83 -19.57 7.03
CA GLN A 62 -3.78 -18.57 6.88
C GLN A 62 -2.95 -18.80 5.60
N GLU A 63 -2.69 -20.04 5.23
CA GLU A 63 -2.12 -20.43 3.94
C GLU A 63 -3.03 -19.96 2.82
N GLU A 64 -4.35 -20.17 2.92
CA GLU A 64 -5.31 -19.70 1.94
C GLU A 64 -5.30 -18.18 1.79
N ARG A 65 -5.19 -17.46 2.90
CA ARG A 65 -5.11 -16.00 2.91
C ARG A 65 -3.81 -15.52 2.29
N CYS A 66 -2.67 -16.10 2.66
CA CYS A 66 -1.37 -15.78 2.08
C CYS A 66 -1.34 -16.13 0.59
N ARG A 67 -1.90 -17.28 0.21
CA ARG A 67 -2.08 -17.72 -1.18
C ARG A 67 -2.93 -16.72 -1.95
N LYS A 68 -4.07 -16.25 -1.42
CA LYS A 68 -4.90 -15.22 -2.04
C LYS A 68 -4.18 -13.88 -2.20
N ASP A 69 -3.36 -13.49 -1.24
CA ASP A 69 -2.59 -12.25 -1.32
C ASP A 69 -1.44 -12.36 -2.33
N HIS A 70 -0.82 -13.55 -2.45
CA HIS A 70 0.30 -13.82 -3.35
C HIS A 70 -0.12 -14.29 -4.76
N SER A 71 -1.33 -14.84 -4.92
CA SER A 71 -1.91 -15.29 -6.20
C SER A 71 -2.56 -14.16 -6.98
N ARG A 72 -2.72 -12.97 -6.37
CA ARG A 72 -3.05 -11.74 -7.10
C ARG A 72 -1.98 -11.51 -8.18
N PRO A 73 -2.34 -11.47 -9.48
CA PRO A 73 -1.35 -11.36 -10.55
C PRO A 73 -0.46 -10.14 -10.36
N LYS A 74 0.80 -10.36 -9.98
CA LYS A 74 1.82 -9.33 -9.86
C LYS A 74 2.29 -8.93 -11.26
N GLY A 75 1.46 -8.21 -12.01
CA GLY A 75 1.85 -7.76 -13.35
C GLY A 75 0.75 -7.15 -14.20
N ASN A 76 -0.50 -7.55 -14.04
CA ASN A 76 -1.55 -7.14 -14.98
C ASN A 76 -2.32 -5.92 -14.44
N VAL A 77 -2.62 -4.96 -15.30
CA VAL A 77 -3.45 -3.77 -15.01
C VAL A 77 -4.76 -4.16 -14.32
N GLY A 78 -5.37 -5.28 -14.75
CA GLY A 78 -6.61 -5.83 -14.16
C GLY A 78 -6.46 -6.46 -12.76
N ALA A 79 -5.25 -6.70 -12.27
CA ALA A 79 -4.98 -7.37 -11.00
C ALA A 79 -4.61 -6.43 -9.85
N ARG A 80 -4.32 -5.15 -10.14
CA ARG A 80 -4.01 -4.17 -9.10
C ARG A 80 -5.27 -3.53 -8.56
N SER A 81 -5.33 -3.41 -7.23
CA SER A 81 -6.57 -3.07 -6.54
C SER A 81 -6.99 -1.62 -6.64
N ASN A 82 -6.15 -0.65 -7.04
CA ASN A 82 -6.45 0.79 -6.89
C ASN A 82 -6.06 1.63 -8.14
N PRO A 83 -6.76 1.52 -9.27
CA PRO A 83 -6.39 2.23 -10.50
C PRO A 83 -6.44 3.75 -10.41
N PHE A 84 -7.34 4.35 -9.61
CA PHE A 84 -7.35 5.80 -9.45
C PHE A 84 -6.12 6.31 -8.69
N GLN A 85 -5.71 5.65 -7.60
CA GLN A 85 -4.47 6.00 -6.89
C GLN A 85 -3.26 5.97 -7.82
N ARG A 86 -3.18 4.96 -8.71
CA ARG A 86 -2.10 4.87 -9.68
C ARG A 86 -2.17 5.98 -10.73
N LEU A 87 -3.37 6.32 -11.21
CA LEU A 87 -3.59 7.45 -12.10
C LEU A 87 -3.11 8.76 -11.46
N MET A 88 -3.38 8.96 -10.16
CA MET A 88 -2.98 10.16 -9.42
C MET A 88 -1.46 10.27 -9.20
N VAL A 89 -0.72 9.15 -9.20
CA VAL A 89 0.76 9.15 -9.14
C VAL A 89 1.39 9.50 -10.47
N ARG A 90 0.69 9.28 -11.59
CA ARG A 90 1.23 9.47 -12.95
C ARG A 90 1.95 10.82 -13.18
N PRO A 91 1.44 11.97 -12.71
CA PRO A 91 2.09 13.27 -12.87
C PRO A 91 3.55 13.32 -12.41
N PHE A 92 3.89 12.57 -11.36
CA PHE A 92 5.21 12.61 -10.72
C PHE A 92 5.86 11.23 -10.63
N GLU A 93 5.38 10.25 -11.40
CA GLU A 93 5.90 8.87 -11.36
C GLU A 93 7.41 8.84 -11.62
N HIS A 94 7.92 9.73 -12.47
CA HIS A 94 9.35 9.90 -12.77
C HIS A 94 10.21 10.24 -11.53
N LEU A 95 9.64 10.90 -10.51
CA LEU A 95 10.34 11.22 -9.26
C LEU A 95 10.54 9.98 -8.35
N LEU A 96 9.88 8.87 -8.66
CA LEU A 96 9.94 7.63 -7.86
C LEU A 96 11.06 6.68 -8.30
N PHE A 97 11.87 7.08 -9.28
CA PHE A 97 12.97 6.31 -9.85
C PHE A 97 14.30 7.07 -9.69
N GLY A 98 15.42 6.34 -9.81
CA GLY A 98 16.77 6.85 -9.57
C GLY A 98 17.40 6.26 -8.29
N ASP A 99 18.69 6.52 -8.10
CA ASP A 99 19.45 6.10 -6.91
C ASP A 99 20.33 7.25 -6.40
N PRO A 100 19.93 7.99 -5.34
CA PRO A 100 18.63 7.90 -4.66
C PRO A 100 17.48 8.52 -5.50
N PRO A 101 16.22 8.09 -5.32
CA PRO A 101 15.09 8.71 -6.00
C PRO A 101 14.80 10.12 -5.43
N PRO A 102 14.41 11.10 -6.27
CA PRO A 102 14.00 12.41 -5.79
C PRO A 102 12.87 12.35 -4.75
N PHE A 103 11.89 11.46 -4.94
CA PHE A 103 10.81 11.21 -3.99
C PHE A 103 10.73 9.72 -3.60
N PRO A 104 11.19 9.35 -2.39
CA PRO A 104 11.12 7.97 -1.91
C PRO A 104 9.70 7.39 -1.85
N ARG A 105 9.52 6.17 -2.39
CA ARG A 105 8.22 5.48 -2.41
C ARG A 105 7.50 5.35 -1.07
N PRO A 106 8.17 5.15 0.08
CA PRO A 106 7.47 5.11 1.38
C PRO A 106 6.65 6.38 1.65
N LEU A 107 7.10 7.55 1.17
CA LEU A 107 6.42 8.83 1.34
C LEU A 107 5.10 8.93 0.56
N LEU A 108 4.80 7.99 -0.35
CA LEU A 108 3.51 7.91 -1.05
C LEU A 108 2.33 7.72 -0.08
N ALA A 109 2.56 7.16 1.12
CA ALA A 109 1.50 7.01 2.12
C ALA A 109 0.91 8.37 2.54
N ASN A 110 1.77 9.37 2.75
CA ASN A 110 1.33 10.73 3.06
C ASN A 110 0.61 11.36 1.86
N TYR A 111 1.13 11.15 0.65
CA TYR A 111 0.48 11.61 -0.57
C TYR A 111 -0.94 11.05 -0.71
N PHE A 112 -1.13 9.74 -0.54
CA PHE A 112 -2.46 9.14 -0.64
C PHE A 112 -3.40 9.61 0.48
N THR A 113 -2.88 9.85 1.69
CA THR A 113 -3.67 10.44 2.78
C THR A 113 -4.19 11.82 2.38
N PHE A 114 -3.35 12.67 1.78
CA PHE A 114 -3.79 13.98 1.29
C PHE A 114 -4.81 13.84 0.15
N ILE A 115 -4.55 12.95 -0.81
CA ILE A 115 -5.47 12.73 -1.93
C ILE A 115 -6.84 12.27 -1.44
N GLU A 116 -6.90 11.36 -0.47
CA GLU A 116 -8.17 10.91 0.12
C GLU A 116 -8.94 12.08 0.72
N GLN A 117 -8.29 12.92 1.53
CA GLN A 117 -8.95 14.06 2.18
C GLN A 117 -9.34 15.17 1.20
N ALA A 118 -8.49 15.47 0.21
CA ALA A 118 -8.73 16.55 -0.76
C ALA A 118 -9.87 16.24 -1.74
N LEU A 119 -10.11 14.95 -1.98
CA LEU A 119 -10.99 14.45 -3.03
C LEU A 119 -12.28 13.81 -2.53
N GLU A 120 -12.51 13.74 -1.22
CA GLU A 120 -13.79 13.33 -0.66
C GLU A 120 -14.90 14.36 -0.91
N PRO A 121 -16.13 13.92 -1.21
CA PRO A 121 -16.61 12.52 -1.31
C PRO A 121 -16.43 11.85 -2.69
N GLU A 122 -15.99 12.57 -3.73
CA GLU A 122 -16.03 12.11 -5.12
C GLU A 122 -14.97 11.06 -5.49
N ARG A 123 -13.98 10.83 -4.62
CA ARG A 123 -12.93 9.80 -4.81
C ARG A 123 -13.50 8.45 -5.24
N ASP A 124 -14.55 7.98 -4.59
CA ASP A 124 -15.13 6.66 -4.89
C ASP A 124 -15.80 6.61 -6.25
N ALA A 125 -16.35 7.74 -6.71
CA ALA A 125 -16.88 7.84 -8.06
C ALA A 125 -15.75 7.74 -9.09
N TRP A 126 -14.62 8.40 -8.87
CA TRP A 126 -13.47 8.32 -9.77
C TRP A 126 -12.82 6.94 -9.79
N GLU A 127 -12.68 6.29 -8.64
CA GLU A 127 -12.21 4.90 -8.57
C GLU A 127 -13.13 3.95 -9.36
N LYS A 128 -14.46 4.10 -9.26
CA LYS A 128 -15.42 3.34 -10.08
C LYS A 128 -15.23 3.59 -11.57
N VAL A 129 -15.03 4.84 -11.98
CA VAL A 129 -14.75 5.19 -13.38
C VAL A 129 -13.46 4.52 -13.86
N CYS A 130 -12.36 4.64 -13.12
CA CYS A 130 -11.09 4.03 -13.49
C CYS A 130 -11.19 2.49 -13.62
N ARG A 131 -11.94 1.83 -12.73
CA ARG A 131 -12.22 0.39 -12.84
C ARG A 131 -13.03 0.05 -14.09
N ALA A 132 -14.06 0.82 -14.40
CA ALA A 132 -14.86 0.61 -15.61
C ALA A 132 -14.03 0.77 -16.88
N VAL A 133 -13.10 1.73 -16.91
CA VAL A 133 -12.15 1.90 -18.02
C VAL A 133 -11.27 0.65 -18.17
N ILE A 134 -10.67 0.15 -17.08
CA ILE A 134 -9.85 -1.07 -17.13
C ILE A 134 -10.64 -2.27 -17.61
N GLN A 135 -11.88 -2.45 -17.16
CA GLN A 135 -12.75 -3.54 -17.62
C GLN A 135 -13.02 -3.44 -19.12
N ALA A 136 -13.33 -2.24 -19.62
CA ALA A 136 -13.49 -2.03 -21.06
C ALA A 136 -12.20 -2.34 -21.84
N LEU A 137 -11.05 -1.90 -21.34
CA LEU A 137 -9.76 -2.17 -21.97
C LEU A 137 -9.35 -3.65 -21.91
N LEU A 138 -9.76 -4.39 -20.87
CA LEU A 138 -9.56 -5.84 -20.79
C LEU A 138 -10.33 -6.57 -21.90
N VAL A 139 -11.54 -6.12 -22.24
CA VAL A 139 -12.32 -6.69 -23.36
C VAL A 139 -11.59 -6.48 -24.69
N VAL A 140 -10.95 -5.33 -24.88
CA VAL A 140 -10.26 -4.97 -26.14
C VAL A 140 -8.87 -5.61 -26.25
N HIS A 141 -8.06 -5.52 -25.19
CA HIS A 141 -6.65 -5.90 -25.23
C HIS A 141 -6.36 -7.26 -24.59
N GLY A 142 -7.31 -7.84 -23.84
CA GLY A 142 -7.13 -9.11 -23.15
C GLY A 142 -5.87 -9.14 -22.29
N ASN A 143 -5.02 -10.13 -22.52
CA ASN A 143 -3.75 -10.31 -21.81
C ASN A 143 -2.68 -9.27 -22.18
N ASN A 144 -2.87 -8.51 -23.27
CA ASN A 144 -1.93 -7.46 -23.70
C ASN A 144 -2.22 -6.11 -23.04
N LEU A 145 -3.13 -6.03 -22.06
CA LEU A 145 -3.44 -4.79 -21.39
C LEU A 145 -2.26 -4.26 -20.56
N THR A 146 -1.71 -3.11 -20.96
CA THR A 146 -0.68 -2.36 -20.23
C THR A 146 -1.23 -1.08 -19.61
N TRP A 147 -0.46 -0.48 -18.69
CA TRP A 147 -0.85 0.80 -18.09
C TRP A 147 -0.86 1.94 -19.09
N ASP A 148 -0.09 1.85 -20.17
CA ASP A 148 -0.07 2.87 -21.22
C ASP A 148 -1.42 2.92 -21.97
N HIS A 149 -2.07 1.77 -22.19
CA HIS A 149 -3.45 1.76 -22.71
C HIS A 149 -4.41 2.50 -21.79
N PHE A 150 -4.31 2.28 -20.47
CA PHE A 150 -5.13 2.98 -19.49
C PHE A 150 -4.84 4.47 -19.43
N TYR A 151 -3.56 4.88 -19.41
CA TYR A 151 -3.16 6.28 -19.36
C TYR A 151 -3.50 7.05 -20.64
N SER A 152 -3.64 6.35 -21.76
CA SER A 152 -4.03 6.93 -23.05
C SER A 152 -5.56 6.96 -23.26
N ASP A 153 -6.35 6.31 -22.38
CA ASP A 153 -7.81 6.34 -22.48
C ASP A 153 -8.35 7.72 -22.09
N SER A 154 -9.16 8.31 -22.98
CA SER A 154 -9.70 9.66 -22.80
C SER A 154 -10.52 9.82 -21.52
N ARG A 155 -11.18 8.75 -21.05
CA ARG A 155 -11.95 8.77 -19.80
C ARG A 155 -11.03 8.80 -18.58
N ALA A 156 -9.90 8.10 -18.63
CA ALA A 156 -8.88 8.16 -17.59
C ALA A 156 -8.24 9.55 -17.54
N LEU A 157 -7.85 10.11 -18.70
CA LEU A 157 -7.32 11.47 -18.79
C LEU A 157 -8.31 12.53 -18.27
N LYS A 158 -9.58 12.43 -18.64
CA LYS A 158 -10.64 13.32 -18.12
C LYS A 158 -10.79 13.20 -16.60
N THR A 159 -10.71 11.98 -16.07
CA THR A 159 -10.77 11.73 -14.62
C THR A 159 -9.58 12.39 -13.92
N LEU A 160 -8.37 12.21 -14.45
CA LEU A 160 -7.15 12.84 -13.94
C LEU A 160 -7.25 14.37 -13.97
N GLY A 161 -7.65 14.96 -15.09
CA GLY A 161 -7.78 16.41 -15.23
C GLY A 161 -8.80 17.02 -14.27
N THR A 162 -9.93 16.35 -14.05
CA THR A 162 -10.95 16.77 -13.09
C THR A 162 -10.41 16.74 -11.66
N ALA A 163 -9.77 15.65 -11.26
CA ALA A 163 -9.18 15.50 -9.93
C ALA A 163 -8.05 16.52 -9.69
N LEU A 164 -7.17 16.71 -10.67
CA LEU A 164 -6.07 17.67 -10.59
C LEU A 164 -6.55 19.12 -10.53
N THR A 165 -7.63 19.48 -11.23
CA THR A 165 -8.21 20.83 -11.15
C THR A 165 -8.71 21.13 -9.73
N ARG A 166 -9.31 20.15 -9.07
CA ARG A 166 -9.72 20.28 -7.67
C ARG A 166 -8.52 20.43 -6.73
N ILE A 167 -7.51 19.59 -6.89
CA ILE A 167 -6.26 19.67 -6.11
C ILE A 167 -5.58 21.02 -6.31
N ALA A 168 -5.47 21.50 -7.56
CA ALA A 168 -4.87 22.79 -7.88
C ALA A 168 -5.61 23.94 -7.21
N ARG A 169 -6.96 23.92 -7.22
CA ARG A 169 -7.77 24.91 -6.51
C ARG A 169 -7.50 24.89 -5.01
N LEU A 170 -7.44 23.71 -4.39
CA LEU A 170 -7.14 23.57 -2.96
C LEU A 170 -5.75 24.09 -2.64
N LEU A 171 -4.73 23.66 -3.38
CA LEU A 171 -3.32 24.07 -3.21
C LEU A 171 -3.05 25.55 -3.52
N GLY A 172 -3.99 26.23 -4.19
CA GLY A 172 -3.97 27.67 -4.42
C GLY A 172 -4.45 28.50 -3.22
N THR A 173 -5.11 27.87 -2.25
CA THR A 173 -5.53 28.53 -1.00
C THR A 173 -4.45 28.44 0.07
N HIS A 174 -4.40 29.42 0.97
CA HIS A 174 -3.48 29.38 2.11
C HIS A 174 -3.69 28.13 2.98
N ASP A 175 -4.95 27.84 3.33
CA ASP A 175 -5.28 26.68 4.17
C ASP A 175 -4.97 25.35 3.49
N GLY A 176 -5.26 25.22 2.19
CA GLY A 176 -4.93 24.00 1.44
C GLY A 176 -3.42 23.80 1.23
N ALA A 177 -2.66 24.88 1.05
CA ALA A 177 -1.20 24.82 0.99
C ALA A 177 -0.59 24.41 2.34
N ARG A 178 -1.10 24.96 3.45
CA ARG A 178 -0.71 24.55 4.81
C ARG A 178 -1.04 23.08 5.06
N HIS A 179 -2.27 22.66 4.75
CA HIS A 179 -2.73 21.29 4.91
C HIS A 179 -1.89 20.28 4.10
N TRP A 180 -1.51 20.63 2.87
CA TRP A 180 -0.59 19.85 2.05
C TRP A 180 0.77 19.67 2.74
N GLN A 181 1.38 20.73 3.23
CA GLN A 181 2.66 20.66 3.93
C GLN A 181 2.57 19.83 5.21
N GLU A 182 1.50 20.02 5.98
CA GLU A 182 1.24 19.28 7.22
C GLU A 182 1.12 17.78 6.97
N ILE A 183 0.41 17.34 5.93
CA ILE A 183 0.26 15.91 5.61
C ILE A 183 1.54 15.35 4.98
N MET A 184 2.07 16.02 3.96
CA MET A 184 3.23 15.51 3.21
C MET A 184 4.48 15.44 4.10
N GLY A 185 4.60 16.36 5.06
CA GLY A 185 5.67 16.39 6.05
C GLY A 185 5.47 15.48 7.26
N ARG A 186 4.45 14.61 7.33
CA ARG A 186 4.29 13.73 8.50
C ARG A 186 5.46 12.73 8.58
N PRO A 187 6.01 12.49 9.78
CA PRO A 187 7.00 11.44 9.96
C PRO A 187 6.37 10.08 9.68
N LEU A 188 7.12 9.21 9.00
CA LEU A 188 6.74 7.82 8.80
C LEU A 188 7.62 6.94 9.69
N VAL A 189 7.05 5.86 10.21
CA VAL A 189 7.81 4.87 10.98
C VAL A 189 8.89 4.28 10.06
N ASP A 190 10.12 4.22 10.55
CA ASP A 190 11.30 3.68 9.86
C ASP A 190 11.74 4.43 8.57
N HIS A 191 11.24 5.64 8.32
CA HIS A 191 11.62 6.44 7.14
C HIS A 191 11.87 7.92 7.47
N PRO A 192 12.87 8.56 6.84
CA PRO A 192 13.12 9.99 7.03
C PRO A 192 11.92 10.81 6.55
N GLN A 193 11.67 11.91 7.24
CA GLN A 193 10.63 12.88 6.86
C GLN A 193 10.94 13.48 5.47
N ALA A 194 9.88 13.73 4.69
CA ALA A 194 10.02 14.42 3.41
C ALA A 194 10.62 15.82 3.61
N THR A 195 11.61 16.19 2.80
CA THR A 195 12.15 17.55 2.81
C THR A 195 11.16 18.53 2.14
N LEU A 196 11.27 19.83 2.45
CA LEU A 196 10.42 20.85 1.81
C LEU A 196 10.59 20.85 0.27
N GLU A 197 11.80 20.56 -0.21
CA GLU A 197 12.09 20.43 -1.65
C GLU A 197 11.34 19.26 -2.27
N GLN A 198 11.36 18.08 -1.64
CA GLN A 198 10.62 16.90 -2.11
C GLN A 198 9.11 17.16 -2.17
N ILE A 199 8.57 17.83 -1.15
CA ILE A 199 7.16 18.22 -1.08
C ILE A 199 6.83 19.22 -2.20
N ALA A 200 7.72 20.17 -2.47
CA ALA A 200 7.56 21.15 -3.53
C ALA A 200 7.60 20.52 -4.94
N LEU A 201 8.50 19.56 -5.18
CA LEU A 201 8.62 18.85 -6.46
C LEU A 201 7.32 18.12 -6.83
N VAL A 202 6.73 17.38 -5.88
CA VAL A 202 5.46 16.70 -6.13
C VAL A 202 4.35 17.71 -6.41
N ARG A 203 4.26 18.80 -5.62
CA ARG A 203 3.29 19.87 -5.84
C ARG A 203 3.43 20.49 -7.23
N GLN A 204 4.66 20.78 -7.65
CA GLN A 204 4.95 21.37 -8.96
C GLN A 204 4.51 20.45 -10.09
N ALA A 205 4.87 19.16 -10.03
CA ALA A 205 4.50 18.17 -11.04
C ALA A 205 2.97 18.03 -11.20
N LEU A 206 2.21 18.09 -10.09
CA LEU A 206 0.74 18.08 -10.12
C LEU A 206 0.18 19.33 -10.84
N LEU A 207 0.69 20.52 -10.50
CA LEU A 207 0.23 21.79 -11.09
C LEU A 207 0.64 21.94 -12.56
N GLU A 208 1.82 21.46 -12.95
CA GLU A 208 2.27 21.41 -14.34
C GLU A 208 1.42 20.47 -15.18
N THR A 209 1.16 19.27 -14.68
CA THR A 209 0.29 18.31 -15.37
C THR A 209 -1.13 18.85 -15.50
N GLN A 210 -1.66 19.49 -14.47
CA GLN A 210 -2.98 20.13 -14.50
C GLN A 210 -3.06 21.22 -15.58
N ARG A 211 -2.04 22.07 -15.68
CA ARG A 211 -1.96 23.10 -16.72
C ARG A 211 -1.88 22.48 -18.11
N GLY A 212 -1.06 21.44 -18.29
CA GLY A 212 -0.93 20.74 -19.56
C GLY A 212 -2.24 20.11 -20.05
N LEU A 213 -3.02 19.52 -19.14
CA LEU A 213 -4.32 18.90 -19.47
C LEU A 213 -5.44 19.90 -19.77
N ASN A 214 -5.32 21.16 -19.36
CA ASN A 214 -6.32 22.20 -19.66
C ASN A 214 -6.07 22.92 -21.00
N VAL A 215 -4.87 22.78 -21.56
CA VAL A 215 -4.48 23.40 -22.84
C VAL A 215 -4.70 22.45 -24.03
N ALA A 216 -4.84 21.15 -23.77
CA ALA A 216 -5.11 20.10 -24.75
C ALA A 216 -6.62 19.88 -24.96
#